data_AF-A0A9E3L5N3-F1
#
_entry.id   AF-A0A9E3L5N3-F1
#
_cell.length_a   1.000
_cell.length_b   1.000
_cell.length_c   1.000
_cell.angle_alpha   90.00
_cell.angle_beta   90.00
_cell.angle_gamma   90.00
#
_symmetry.space_group_name_H-M   'P 1'
#
loop_
_entity.id
_entity.type
_entity.pdbx_description
1 polymer ?
#
loop_
_entity_poly.entity_id
_entity_poly.type
_entity_poly.pdbx_seq_one_letter_code
_entity_poly.pdbx_strand_id
1 'polypeptide(L)'
;MVMATEAEALSLLTAEAVRSRAAMMLAAGLRNDLVHFRIDLDRMDDVADAVLATIDKAYPSQKIPFHARWRHFVVDGADRWAYIADRVSWPDAATRARAEFDLAIVSVLLDAGAGAAWRYRDERSGKTIGRSEGLAIASLDMFASGAFSADANHPYRADAAKLADLSAAALERGFQVGAGNPLVGLEGRADLLRRLGRLLGDRKDVFGRND
;
A
#
# COMPACT_ATOMS: atom_id res chain seq x y z
N MET A 1 -35.18 -6.84 -6.94
CA MET A 1 -33.85 -6.82 -6.32
C MET A 1 -33.91 -5.79 -5.21
N VAL A 2 -33.90 -6.20 -3.94
CA VAL A 2 -33.89 -5.25 -2.83
C VAL A 2 -32.51 -4.60 -2.83
N MET A 3 -32.46 -3.30 -3.08
CA MET A 3 -31.22 -2.52 -2.99
C MET A 3 -30.83 -2.44 -1.52
N ALA A 4 -29.60 -2.83 -1.20
CA ALA A 4 -29.08 -2.65 0.16
C ALA A 4 -29.05 -1.15 0.48
N THR A 5 -29.51 -0.81 1.68
CA THR A 5 -29.47 0.56 2.21
C THR A 5 -28.04 0.97 2.55
N GLU A 6 -27.78 2.28 2.60
CA GLU A 6 -26.49 2.81 3.07
C GLU A 6 -26.16 2.33 4.49
N ALA A 7 -27.16 2.22 5.37
CA ALA A 7 -27.00 1.69 6.72
C ALA A 7 -26.53 0.22 6.72
N GLU A 8 -27.06 -0.62 5.83
CA GLU A 8 -26.61 -2.00 5.67
C GLU A 8 -25.17 -2.06 5.15
N ALA A 9 -24.79 -1.20 4.19
CA ALA A 9 -23.41 -1.12 3.71
C ALA A 9 -22.44 -0.71 4.81
N LEU A 10 -22.78 0.32 5.60
CA LEU A 10 -21.97 0.79 6.73
C LEU A 10 -21.83 -0.28 7.82
N SER A 11 -22.87 -1.08 8.06
CA SER A 11 -22.81 -2.17 9.05
C SER A 11 -21.72 -3.20 8.75
N LEU A 12 -21.34 -3.36 7.46
CA LEU A 12 -20.29 -4.28 7.03
C LEU A 12 -18.88 -3.72 7.25
N LEU A 13 -18.72 -2.41 7.47
CA LEU A 13 -17.41 -1.74 7.65
C LEU A 13 -16.92 -1.79 9.11
N THR A 14 -17.15 -2.91 9.79
CA THR A 14 -16.76 -3.10 11.19
C THR A 14 -15.95 -4.37 11.38
N ALA A 15 -15.04 -4.38 12.35
CA ALA A 15 -14.28 -5.58 12.69
C ALA A 15 -15.19 -6.73 13.17
N GLU A 16 -16.34 -6.41 13.77
CA GLU A 16 -17.35 -7.39 14.15
C GLU A 16 -18.02 -8.03 12.93
N ALA A 17 -18.39 -7.24 11.91
CA ALA A 17 -18.90 -7.78 10.67
C ALA A 17 -17.89 -8.71 9.99
N VAL A 18 -16.60 -8.34 9.96
CA VAL A 18 -15.54 -9.22 9.44
C VAL A 18 -15.49 -10.54 10.20
N ARG A 19 -15.46 -10.51 11.54
CA ARG A 19 -15.42 -11.73 12.37
C ARG A 19 -16.65 -12.61 12.18
N SER A 20 -17.84 -12.03 12.18
CA SER A 20 -19.08 -12.79 12.01
C SER A 20 -19.16 -13.47 10.64
N ARG A 21 -18.78 -12.77 9.56
CA ARG A 21 -18.76 -13.34 8.20
C ARG A 21 -17.69 -14.42 8.04
N ALA A 22 -16.51 -14.22 8.62
CA ALA A 22 -15.46 -15.25 8.65
C ALA A 22 -15.93 -16.52 9.38
N ALA A 23 -16.61 -16.38 10.52
CA ALA A 23 -17.17 -17.51 11.26
C ALA A 23 -18.25 -18.24 10.47
N MET A 24 -19.11 -17.53 9.74
CA MET A 24 -20.08 -18.15 8.83
C MET A 24 -19.40 -18.99 7.74
N MET A 25 -18.34 -18.45 7.13
CA MET A 25 -17.57 -19.17 6.10
C MET A 25 -16.89 -20.42 6.65
N LEU A 26 -16.27 -20.32 7.84
CA LEU A 26 -15.68 -21.46 8.53
C LEU A 26 -16.73 -22.53 8.84
N ALA A 27 -17.89 -22.14 9.37
CA ALA A 27 -18.97 -23.07 9.68
C ALA A 27 -19.50 -23.79 8.43
N ALA A 28 -19.62 -23.08 7.30
CA ALA A 28 -19.97 -23.70 6.02
C ALA A 28 -18.91 -24.69 5.54
N GLY A 29 -17.62 -24.33 5.66
CA GLY A 29 -16.52 -25.23 5.32
C GLY A 29 -16.46 -26.49 6.19
N LEU A 30 -16.73 -26.35 7.49
CA LEU A 30 -16.76 -27.48 8.43
C LEU A 30 -17.95 -28.43 8.18
N ARG A 31 -19.06 -27.92 7.63
CA ARG A 31 -20.18 -28.75 7.16
C ARG A 31 -20.00 -29.31 5.75
N ASN A 32 -18.88 -28.99 5.09
CA ASN A 32 -18.61 -29.36 3.70
C ASN A 32 -19.64 -28.77 2.71
N ASP A 33 -20.18 -27.59 3.01
CA ASP A 33 -21.15 -26.87 2.17
C ASP A 33 -20.48 -26.05 1.05
N LEU A 34 -19.14 -25.95 1.04
CA LEU A 34 -18.40 -25.15 0.07
C LEU A 34 -18.20 -25.90 -1.26
N VAL A 35 -18.31 -25.18 -2.38
CA VAL A 35 -18.28 -25.78 -3.74
C VAL A 35 -16.88 -26.17 -4.19
N HIS A 36 -15.86 -25.37 -3.84
CA HIS A 36 -14.51 -25.51 -4.41
C HIS A 36 -13.46 -26.01 -3.41
N PHE A 37 -13.77 -26.03 -2.11
CA PHE A 37 -12.83 -26.37 -1.06
C PHE A 37 -13.51 -27.23 -0.01
N ARG A 38 -12.77 -28.18 0.57
CA ARG A 38 -13.17 -28.96 1.74
C ARG A 38 -12.21 -28.64 2.88
N ILE A 39 -12.74 -28.49 4.08
CA ILE A 39 -11.92 -28.38 5.29
C ILE A 39 -11.67 -29.79 5.80
N ASP A 40 -10.40 -30.16 5.96
CA ASP A 40 -9.96 -31.45 6.49
C ASP A 40 -9.08 -31.18 7.71
N LEU A 41 -9.67 -31.31 8.91
CA LEU A 41 -9.00 -30.97 10.17
C LEU A 41 -7.89 -31.98 10.53
N ASP A 42 -7.95 -33.20 10.00
CA ASP A 42 -6.93 -34.23 10.25
C ASP A 42 -5.62 -33.92 9.50
N ARG A 43 -5.63 -32.93 8.60
CA ARG A 43 -4.46 -32.47 7.82
C ARG A 43 -3.76 -31.26 8.42
N MET A 44 -4.17 -30.79 9.60
CA MET A 44 -3.62 -29.56 10.19
C MET A 44 -2.13 -29.63 10.49
N ASP A 45 -1.62 -30.81 10.89
CA ASP A 45 -0.19 -31.03 11.12
C ASP A 45 0.60 -30.88 9.82
N ASP A 46 0.15 -31.51 8.73
CA ASP A 46 0.78 -31.36 7.41
C ASP A 46 0.76 -29.91 6.91
N VAL A 47 -0.31 -29.17 7.20
CA VAL A 47 -0.41 -27.74 6.87
C VAL A 47 0.62 -26.93 7.67
N ALA A 48 0.78 -27.23 8.96
CA ALA A 48 1.79 -26.59 9.80
C ALA A 48 3.21 -26.86 9.26
N ASP A 49 3.51 -28.12 8.92
CA ASP A 49 4.79 -28.51 8.33
C ASP A 49 5.06 -27.80 7.00
N ALA A 50 4.05 -27.68 6.14
CA ALA A 50 4.18 -26.96 4.87
C ALA A 50 4.45 -25.46 5.07
N VAL A 51 3.80 -24.83 6.06
CA VAL A 51 4.04 -23.43 6.42
C VAL A 51 5.45 -23.25 6.98
N LEU A 52 5.89 -24.12 7.89
CA LEU A 52 7.24 -24.09 8.45
C LEU A 52 8.30 -24.26 7.36
N ALA A 53 8.16 -25.25 6.48
CA ALA A 53 9.05 -25.45 5.35
C ALA A 53 9.10 -24.23 4.41
N THR A 54 7.97 -23.56 4.22
CA THR A 54 7.90 -22.32 3.42
C THR A 54 8.64 -21.17 4.12
N ILE A 55 8.46 -21.02 5.43
CA ILE A 55 9.15 -20.02 6.25
C ILE A 55 10.65 -20.26 6.21
N ASP A 56 11.12 -21.48 6.48
CA ASP A 56 12.56 -21.81 6.50
C ASP A 56 13.20 -21.63 5.11
N LYS A 57 12.48 -21.97 4.04
CA LYS A 57 12.95 -21.72 2.66
C LYS A 57 13.09 -20.23 2.36
N ALA A 58 12.12 -19.42 2.76
CA ALA A 58 12.10 -17.99 2.50
C ALA A 58 13.05 -17.21 3.43
N TYR A 59 13.21 -17.68 4.67
CA TYR A 59 13.97 -17.03 5.73
C TYR A 59 14.82 -18.06 6.50
N PRO A 60 15.90 -18.59 5.90
CA PRO A 60 16.74 -19.62 6.55
C PRO A 60 17.34 -19.21 7.89
N SER A 61 17.48 -17.90 8.15
CA SER A 61 17.97 -17.36 9.41
C SER A 61 16.89 -17.20 10.49
N GLN A 62 15.62 -17.48 10.15
CA GLN A 62 14.41 -17.21 10.94
C GLN A 62 14.25 -15.75 11.41
N LYS A 63 15.07 -14.83 10.88
CA LYS A 63 14.91 -13.39 11.08
C LYS A 63 13.88 -12.88 10.09
N ILE A 64 12.61 -13.16 10.39
CA ILE A 64 11.48 -12.75 9.57
C ILE A 64 11.26 -11.25 9.80
N PRO A 65 11.33 -10.43 8.75
CA PRO A 65 11.06 -9.02 8.88
C PRO A 65 9.56 -8.75 8.99
N PHE A 66 9.20 -7.65 9.64
CA PHE A 66 7.81 -7.20 9.66
C PHE A 66 7.26 -7.02 8.24
N HIS A 67 6.09 -7.60 7.99
CA HIS A 67 5.36 -7.35 6.76
C HIS A 67 4.76 -5.95 6.84
N ALA A 68 5.34 -5.03 6.08
CA ALA A 68 4.95 -3.63 6.01
C ALA A 68 5.24 -3.10 4.61
N ARG A 69 4.69 -1.92 4.29
CA ARG A 69 4.96 -1.23 3.02
C ARG A 69 6.46 -1.09 2.73
N TRP A 70 7.26 -0.90 3.77
CA TRP A 70 8.73 -0.86 3.72
C TRP A 70 9.36 -2.05 3.01
N ARG A 71 8.80 -3.25 3.14
CA ARG A 71 9.33 -4.45 2.48
C ARG A 71 9.18 -4.36 0.96
N HIS A 72 8.18 -3.65 0.44
CA HIS A 72 8.02 -3.44 -1.00
C HIS A 72 9.00 -2.41 -1.58
N PHE A 73 9.67 -1.60 -0.75
CA PHE A 73 10.78 -0.76 -1.19
C PHE A 73 12.11 -1.52 -1.31
N VAL A 74 12.15 -2.78 -0.84
CA VAL A 74 13.30 -3.67 -0.97
C VAL A 74 13.05 -4.63 -2.12
N VAL A 75 13.64 -4.34 -3.28
CA VAL A 75 13.53 -5.17 -4.49
C VAL A 75 14.90 -5.76 -4.81
N ASP A 76 14.94 -7.07 -4.98
CA ASP A 76 16.15 -7.86 -5.24
C ASP A 76 17.25 -7.63 -4.20
N GLY A 77 16.86 -7.51 -2.93
CA GLY A 77 17.78 -7.30 -1.80
C GLY A 77 18.32 -5.87 -1.66
N ALA A 78 17.97 -4.96 -2.55
CA ALA A 78 18.38 -3.56 -2.47
C ALA A 78 17.25 -2.67 -1.94
N ASP A 79 17.50 -2.01 -0.81
CA ASP A 79 16.58 -1.06 -0.18
C ASP A 79 16.64 0.31 -0.89
N ARG A 80 15.55 0.66 -1.58
CA ARG A 80 15.45 1.89 -2.36
C ARG A 80 15.28 3.13 -1.47
N TRP A 81 14.58 3.01 -0.33
CA TRP A 81 14.44 4.12 0.59
C TRP A 81 15.75 4.40 1.32
N ALA A 82 16.41 3.38 1.87
CA ALA A 82 17.68 3.56 2.56
C ALA A 82 18.73 4.22 1.65
N TYR A 83 18.76 3.84 0.36
CA TYR A 83 19.62 4.50 -0.61
C TYR A 83 19.41 6.03 -0.69
N ILE A 84 18.16 6.49 -0.61
CA ILE A 84 17.82 7.92 -0.62
C ILE A 84 18.12 8.53 0.75
N ALA A 85 17.52 7.97 1.80
CA ALA A 85 17.55 8.52 3.15
C ALA A 85 18.98 8.67 3.69
N ASP A 86 19.88 7.74 3.40
CA ASP A 86 21.26 7.77 3.88
C ASP A 86 22.12 8.84 3.17
N ARG A 87 21.62 9.44 2.07
CA ARG A 87 22.27 10.53 1.33
C ARG A 87 21.69 11.90 1.63
N VAL A 88 20.62 11.95 2.40
CA VAL A 88 19.97 13.21 2.80
C VAL A 88 20.56 13.67 4.11
N SER A 89 20.98 14.94 4.17
CA SER A 89 21.38 15.57 5.43
C SER A 89 20.14 15.98 6.21
N TRP A 90 19.59 15.05 6.99
CA TRP A 90 18.43 15.32 7.84
C TRP A 90 18.78 16.28 8.99
N PRO A 91 17.95 17.30 9.27
CA PRO A 91 18.17 18.20 10.40
C PRO A 91 18.17 17.47 11.75
N ASP A 92 17.26 16.51 11.91
CA ASP A 92 17.14 15.67 13.09
C ASP A 92 16.42 14.35 12.75
N ALA A 93 16.39 13.43 13.72
CA ALA A 93 15.72 12.14 13.57
C ALA A 93 14.19 12.28 13.40
N ALA A 94 13.58 13.30 14.00
CA ALA A 94 12.13 13.54 13.88
C ALA A 94 11.73 13.92 12.45
N THR A 95 12.58 14.69 11.75
CA THR A 95 12.37 15.12 10.37
C THR A 95 12.49 13.95 9.41
N ARG A 96 13.47 13.06 9.62
CA ARG A 96 13.52 11.79 8.89
C ARG A 96 12.27 10.96 9.13
N ALA A 97 11.85 10.80 10.39
CA ALA A 97 10.67 10.01 10.73
C ALA A 97 9.39 10.57 10.08
N ARG A 98 9.21 11.89 10.06
CA ARG A 98 8.08 12.55 9.35
C ARG A 98 8.07 12.23 7.85
N ALA A 99 9.22 12.33 7.18
CA ALA A 99 9.32 11.95 5.77
C ALA A 99 8.99 10.47 5.54
N GLU A 100 9.42 9.59 6.45
CA GLU A 100 9.11 8.16 6.41
C GLU A 100 7.61 7.88 6.60
N PHE A 101 6.94 8.61 7.50
CA PHE A 101 5.48 8.53 7.66
C PHE A 101 4.75 9.01 6.40
N ASP A 102 5.14 10.16 5.85
CA ASP A 102 4.53 10.71 4.64
C ASP A 102 4.65 9.72 3.47
N LEU A 103 5.85 9.19 3.24
CA LEU A 103 6.10 8.16 2.22
C LEU A 103 5.22 6.93 2.44
N ALA A 104 5.18 6.39 3.66
CA ALA A 104 4.39 5.20 3.96
C ALA A 104 2.90 5.44 3.71
N ILE A 105 2.36 6.59 4.15
CA ILE A 105 0.94 6.95 3.99
C ILE A 105 0.58 7.09 2.51
N VAL A 106 1.29 7.92 1.75
CA VAL A 106 0.96 8.12 0.33
C VAL A 106 1.13 6.83 -0.45
N SER A 107 2.17 6.06 -0.15
CA SER A 107 2.43 4.78 -0.82
C SER A 107 1.32 3.78 -0.54
N VAL A 108 0.88 3.61 0.70
CA VAL A 108 -0.20 2.68 1.06
C VAL A 108 -1.53 3.08 0.43
N LEU A 109 -1.87 4.37 0.42
CA LEU A 109 -3.13 4.84 -0.20
C LEU A 109 -3.15 4.66 -1.72
N LEU A 110 -1.97 4.62 -2.36
CA LEU A 110 -1.83 4.30 -3.78
C LEU A 110 -1.84 2.78 -4.07
N ASP A 111 -1.79 1.93 -3.04
CA ASP A 111 -1.82 0.46 -3.12
C ASP A 111 -3.22 -0.15 -3.31
N ALA A 112 -4.05 0.45 -4.16
CA ALA A 112 -5.19 -0.27 -4.68
C ALA A 112 -4.65 -1.23 -5.76
N GLY A 113 -5.10 -2.49 -5.79
CA GLY A 113 -4.49 -3.56 -6.60
C GLY A 113 -4.13 -3.13 -8.05
N ALA A 114 -2.91 -3.48 -8.48
CA ALA A 114 -2.37 -3.03 -9.78
C ALA A 114 -3.05 -3.66 -11.01
N GLY A 115 -3.81 -4.74 -10.81
CA GLY A 115 -4.19 -5.66 -11.88
C GLY A 115 -3.02 -6.50 -12.37
N ALA A 116 -3.31 -7.46 -13.24
CA ALA A 116 -2.29 -8.41 -13.74
C ALA A 116 -1.41 -7.84 -14.86
N ALA A 117 -1.85 -6.76 -15.54
CA ALA A 117 -1.19 -6.21 -16.72
C ALA A 117 -0.15 -5.13 -16.40
N TRP A 118 -0.46 -4.21 -15.46
CA TRP A 118 0.40 -3.08 -15.16
C TRP A 118 1.78 -3.49 -14.64
N ARG A 119 2.82 -2.76 -15.05
CA ARG A 119 4.18 -2.88 -14.57
C ARG A 119 4.85 -1.51 -14.43
N TYR A 120 5.75 -1.37 -13.46
CA TYR A 120 6.65 -0.24 -13.31
C TYR A 120 8.03 -0.56 -13.87
N ARG A 121 8.61 0.31 -14.68
CA ARG A 121 10.01 0.23 -15.09
C ARG A 121 10.87 1.01 -14.10
N ASP A 122 11.58 0.30 -13.24
CA ASP A 122 12.57 0.87 -12.32
C ASP A 122 13.81 1.28 -13.11
N GLU A 123 14.02 2.59 -13.29
CA GLU A 123 15.16 3.12 -14.05
C GLU A 123 16.51 2.76 -13.43
N ARG A 124 16.55 2.64 -12.10
CA ARG A 124 17.78 2.35 -11.37
C ARG A 124 18.27 0.92 -11.55
N SER A 125 17.35 -0.05 -11.61
CA SER A 125 17.71 -1.45 -11.87
C SER A 125 17.55 -1.87 -13.33
N GLY A 126 16.85 -1.06 -14.14
CA GLY A 126 16.44 -1.41 -15.50
C GLY A 126 15.34 -2.47 -15.57
N LYS A 127 14.81 -2.93 -14.43
CA LYS A 127 13.84 -4.02 -14.36
C LYS A 127 12.40 -3.52 -14.44
N THR A 128 11.52 -4.44 -14.82
CA THR A 128 10.08 -4.23 -14.87
C THR A 128 9.43 -5.00 -13.72
N ILE A 129 8.76 -4.28 -12.82
CA ILE A 129 8.23 -4.78 -11.55
C ILE A 129 6.70 -4.61 -11.54
N GLY A 130 5.96 -5.67 -11.28
CA GLY A 130 4.49 -5.62 -11.22
C GLY A 130 3.95 -5.57 -9.79
N ARG A 131 2.62 -5.65 -9.69
CA ARG A 131 1.88 -5.82 -8.41
C ARG A 131 2.23 -4.74 -7.39
N SER A 132 2.11 -5.06 -6.10
CA SER A 132 2.29 -4.11 -4.99
C SER A 132 3.72 -3.60 -4.87
N GLU A 133 4.72 -4.39 -5.26
CA GLU A 133 6.13 -3.97 -5.31
C GLU A 133 6.34 -2.87 -6.35
N GLY A 134 5.79 -3.04 -7.56
CA GLY A 134 5.86 -2.01 -8.59
C GLY A 134 5.16 -0.72 -8.16
N LEU A 135 3.98 -0.82 -7.53
CA LEU A 135 3.26 0.34 -7.01
C LEU A 135 4.05 1.06 -5.92
N ALA A 136 4.74 0.30 -5.07
CA ALA A 136 5.59 0.86 -4.03
C ALA A 136 6.75 1.66 -4.63
N ILE A 137 7.49 1.09 -5.58
CA ILE A 137 8.60 1.79 -6.25
C ILE A 137 8.10 3.03 -7.00
N ALA A 138 7.00 2.94 -7.76
CA ALA A 138 6.40 4.10 -8.43
C ALA A 138 6.07 5.23 -7.46
N SER A 139 5.42 4.91 -6.33
CA SER A 139 5.08 5.90 -5.31
C SER A 139 6.31 6.49 -4.60
N LEU A 140 7.36 5.68 -4.39
CA LEU A 140 8.62 6.13 -3.82
C LEU A 140 9.33 7.10 -4.78
N ASP A 141 9.38 6.79 -6.07
CA ASP A 141 10.03 7.64 -7.06
C ASP A 141 9.29 8.98 -7.23
N MET A 142 7.94 8.97 -7.21
CA MET A 142 7.15 10.19 -7.15
C MET A 142 7.42 11.01 -5.88
N PHE A 143 7.53 10.35 -4.73
CA PHE A 143 7.83 11.02 -3.46
C PHE A 143 9.23 11.65 -3.49
N ALA A 144 10.23 10.89 -3.94
CA ALA A 144 11.61 11.34 -4.05
C ALA A 144 11.78 12.48 -5.08
N SER A 145 10.92 12.54 -6.11
CA SER A 145 10.89 13.65 -7.07
C SER A 145 10.19 14.91 -6.54
N GLY A 146 9.67 14.89 -5.30
CA GLY A 146 8.93 16.00 -4.72
C GLY A 146 7.51 16.16 -5.27
N ALA A 147 6.92 15.14 -5.92
CA ALA A 147 5.60 15.26 -6.54
C ALA A 147 4.48 15.60 -5.54
N PHE A 148 4.69 15.29 -4.25
CA PHE A 148 3.76 15.56 -3.16
C PHE A 148 4.16 16.77 -2.29
N SER A 149 5.31 17.40 -2.55
CA SER A 149 5.83 18.51 -1.75
C SER A 149 5.48 19.87 -2.35
N ALA A 150 5.08 20.80 -1.50
CA ALA A 150 4.82 22.20 -1.84
C ALA A 150 6.11 23.03 -1.95
N ASP A 151 7.24 22.50 -1.46
CA ASP A 151 8.53 23.17 -1.45
C ASP A 151 9.59 22.32 -2.17
N ALA A 152 10.11 22.84 -3.28
CA ALA A 152 11.14 22.19 -4.08
C ALA A 152 12.47 21.97 -3.33
N ASN A 153 12.75 22.76 -2.28
CA ASN A 153 13.94 22.59 -1.45
C ASN A 153 13.76 21.48 -0.40
N HIS A 154 12.52 21.06 -0.15
CA HIS A 154 12.18 20.01 0.81
C HIS A 154 11.31 18.94 0.13
N PRO A 155 11.87 18.13 -0.77
CA PRO A 155 11.08 17.21 -1.60
C PRO A 155 10.48 16.02 -0.82
N TYR A 156 11.07 15.63 0.31
CA TYR A 156 10.69 14.44 1.06
C TYR A 156 9.57 14.70 2.08
N ARG A 157 8.44 15.21 1.61
CA ARG A 157 7.22 15.45 2.39
C ARG A 157 5.96 15.37 1.52
N ALA A 158 4.81 15.15 2.14
CA ALA A 158 3.51 15.15 1.48
C ALA A 158 2.62 16.26 2.03
N ASP A 159 2.51 17.37 1.30
CA ASP A 159 1.77 18.54 1.75
C ASP A 159 0.28 18.46 1.42
N ALA A 160 -0.56 18.81 2.38
CA ALA A 160 -2.02 18.79 2.23
C ALA A 160 -2.51 19.53 0.97
N ALA A 161 -1.95 20.71 0.69
CA ALA A 161 -2.30 21.49 -0.50
C ALA A 161 -1.92 20.78 -1.81
N LYS A 162 -0.74 20.14 -1.86
CA LYS A 162 -0.31 19.37 -3.04
C LYS A 162 -1.13 18.10 -3.24
N LEU A 163 -1.47 17.42 -2.16
CA LEU A 163 -2.36 16.26 -2.21
C LEU A 163 -3.75 16.68 -2.70
N ALA A 164 -4.31 17.79 -2.22
CA ALA A 164 -5.61 18.31 -2.63
C ALA A 164 -5.70 18.65 -4.13
N ASP A 165 -4.58 19.04 -4.73
CA ASP A 165 -4.45 19.39 -6.15
C ASP A 165 -3.88 18.26 -7.03
N LEU A 166 -3.65 17.07 -6.46
CA LEU A 166 -3.04 15.96 -7.18
C LEU A 166 -3.95 15.45 -8.32
N SER A 167 -3.47 15.58 -9.56
CA SER A 167 -4.21 15.14 -10.75
C SER A 167 -3.97 13.66 -11.07
N ALA A 168 -4.95 13.02 -11.68
CA ALA A 168 -4.78 11.68 -12.24
C ALA A 168 -3.66 11.64 -13.30
N ALA A 169 -3.47 12.71 -14.08
CA ALA A 169 -2.37 12.83 -15.04
C ALA A 169 -0.97 12.84 -14.37
N ALA A 170 -0.86 13.37 -13.15
CA ALA A 170 0.39 13.28 -12.39
C ALA A 170 0.67 11.83 -11.97
N LEU A 171 -0.36 11.11 -11.51
CA LEU A 171 -0.24 9.67 -11.25
C LEU A 171 0.02 8.86 -12.53
N GLU A 172 -0.60 9.22 -13.65
CA GLU A 172 -0.38 8.56 -14.94
C GLU A 172 1.10 8.59 -15.32
N ARG A 173 1.73 9.77 -15.23
CA ARG A 173 3.17 9.92 -15.49
C ARG A 173 4.01 9.15 -14.47
N GLY A 174 3.75 9.33 -13.18
CA GLY A 174 4.55 8.72 -12.12
C GLY A 174 4.43 7.19 -12.06
N PHE A 175 3.27 6.63 -12.40
CA PHE A 175 3.01 5.20 -12.48
C PHE A 175 3.23 4.65 -13.90
N GLN A 176 3.73 5.45 -14.84
CA GLN A 176 4.02 5.04 -16.22
C GLN A 176 2.80 4.41 -16.93
N VAL A 177 1.61 4.93 -16.63
CA VAL A 177 0.36 4.40 -17.16
C VAL A 177 0.17 4.88 -18.59
N GLY A 178 -0.35 3.99 -19.44
CA GLY A 178 -0.68 4.29 -20.82
C GLY A 178 -1.41 3.13 -21.48
N ALA A 179 -1.73 3.25 -22.76
CA ALA A 179 -2.50 2.23 -23.49
C ALA A 179 -1.87 0.82 -23.43
N GLY A 180 -0.53 0.73 -23.45
CA GLY A 180 0.20 -0.53 -23.32
C GLY A 180 0.53 -0.95 -21.88
N ASN A 181 0.20 -0.12 -20.90
CA ASN A 181 0.50 -0.37 -19.48
C ASN A 181 -0.64 0.16 -18.57
N PRO A 182 -1.85 -0.43 -18.65
CA PRO A 182 -3.03 0.13 -18.00
C PRO A 182 -3.04 -0.16 -16.49
N LEU A 183 -3.31 0.87 -15.67
CA LEU A 183 -3.55 0.75 -14.23
C LEU A 183 -5.02 1.04 -13.90
N VAL A 184 -5.70 0.07 -13.30
CA VAL A 184 -7.14 0.18 -12.98
C VAL A 184 -7.36 1.11 -11.79
N GLY A 185 -8.32 2.03 -11.90
CA GLY A 185 -8.75 2.89 -10.79
C GLY A 185 -7.81 4.07 -10.50
N LEU A 186 -7.09 4.56 -11.51
CA LEU A 186 -6.18 5.71 -11.39
C LEU A 186 -6.90 6.96 -10.83
N GLU A 187 -8.09 7.27 -11.34
CA GLU A 187 -8.88 8.41 -10.86
C GLU A 187 -9.27 8.25 -9.39
N GLY A 188 -9.65 7.03 -8.97
CA GLY A 188 -9.99 6.74 -7.58
C GLY A 188 -8.79 6.93 -6.62
N ARG A 189 -7.58 6.59 -7.07
CA ARG A 189 -6.34 6.85 -6.30
C ARG A 189 -6.07 8.34 -6.16
N ALA A 190 -6.20 9.10 -7.25
CA ALA A 190 -6.04 10.55 -7.19
C ALA A 190 -7.10 11.18 -6.28
N ASP A 191 -8.37 10.80 -6.41
CA ASP A 191 -9.44 11.31 -5.56
C ASP A 191 -9.24 10.97 -4.07
N LEU A 192 -8.76 9.76 -3.75
CA LEU A 192 -8.44 9.38 -2.37
C LEU A 192 -7.38 10.30 -1.75
N LEU A 193 -6.28 10.56 -2.45
CA LEU A 193 -5.25 11.49 -1.98
C LEU A 193 -5.75 12.94 -1.92
N ARG A 194 -6.57 13.37 -2.89
CA ARG A 194 -7.19 14.71 -2.86
C ARG A 194 -8.11 14.89 -1.65
N ARG A 195 -8.91 13.88 -1.31
CA ARG A 195 -9.76 13.88 -0.11
C ARG A 195 -8.93 13.94 1.16
N LEU A 196 -7.82 13.19 1.23
CA LEU A 196 -6.87 13.29 2.35
C LEU A 196 -6.34 14.72 2.47
N GLY A 197 -5.83 15.30 1.38
CA GLY A 197 -5.30 16.67 1.38
C GLY A 197 -6.32 17.71 1.87
N ARG A 198 -7.56 17.64 1.36
CA ARG A 198 -8.66 18.50 1.84
C ARG A 198 -8.96 18.29 3.32
N LEU A 199 -9.08 17.05 3.77
CA LEU A 199 -9.35 16.73 5.18
C LEU A 199 -8.27 17.27 6.12
N LEU A 200 -6.99 17.10 5.76
CA LEU A 200 -5.87 17.63 6.53
C LEU A 200 -5.91 19.17 6.59
N GLY A 201 -6.26 19.82 5.48
CA GLY A 201 -6.42 21.27 5.40
C GLY A 201 -7.60 21.83 6.19
N ASP A 202 -8.73 21.11 6.20
CA ASP A 202 -9.97 21.50 6.89
C ASP A 202 -9.90 21.22 8.40
N ARG A 203 -9.16 20.18 8.81
CA ARG A 203 -9.04 19.72 10.21
C ARG A 203 -7.67 20.01 10.81
N LYS A 204 -7.19 21.25 10.66
CA LYS A 204 -5.95 21.72 11.32
C LYS A 204 -6.02 21.62 12.85
N ASP A 205 -7.23 21.68 13.40
CA ASP A 205 -7.49 21.45 14.83
C ASP A 205 -7.12 20.04 15.27
N VAL A 206 -7.01 19.07 14.37
CA VAL A 206 -6.57 17.69 14.65
C VAL A 206 -5.15 17.46 14.12
N PHE A 207 -4.89 17.84 12.87
CA PHE A 207 -3.69 17.44 12.13
C PHE A 207 -2.61 18.51 12.05
N GLY A 208 -2.89 19.77 12.42
CA GLY A 208 -1.96 20.90 12.28
C GLY A 208 -1.39 21.43 13.60
N ARG A 209 -1.40 20.63 14.67
CA ARG A 209 -1.06 21.11 16.03
C ARG A 209 0.43 21.29 16.27
N ASN A 210 1.29 20.50 15.63
CA ASN A 210 2.75 20.59 15.75
C ASN A 210 3.37 20.18 14.42
N ASP A 211 4.18 21.03 13.81
CA ASP A 211 5.14 20.67 12.75
C ASP A 211 6.53 20.43 13.38
#